data_AF-A0A1Z5KNM3-F1
#
_entry.id   AF-A0A1Z5KNM3-F1
#
_cell.length_a   1.000
_cell.length_b   1.000
_cell.length_c   1.000
_cell.angle_alpha   90.00
_cell.angle_beta   90.00
_cell.angle_gamma   90.00
#
_symmetry.space_group_name_H-M   'P 1'
#
loop_
_entity.id
_entity.type
_entity.pdbx_description
1 polymer ?
#
loop_
_entity_poly.entity_id
_entity_poly.type
_entity_poly.pdbx_seq_one_letter_code
_entity_poly.pdbx_strand_id
1 'polypeptide(L)'
;MEHDMSECVSKLSLRTHGQTGPSFRLVTKMSAFSAAMTRFLLLTLLSFLLLACVTVFGAPEADQHEMCSEWADRGECDSNPGYMLINCATSCAAVSSQQETIADSFYDLSANDILGNLIPFSQFAGKVVVMTNVASYCGYTESHYRGLVQLWEVVKHQPVEILAFPCNQFGQQEPKSPPEILQFATNKGVEFRMMDKIQVNGPQTHPVYQYVKHRTGVKTITWNFATYFVIGPDGSSVEAYSGVEPMALQPIIDVLLSEDETGEEF
;
A
#
# COMPACT_ATOMS: atom_id res chain seq x y z
N MET A 1 41.65 -25.67 -30.55
CA MET A 1 42.71 -24.65 -30.65
C MET A 1 42.57 -23.72 -29.45
N GLU A 2 42.83 -24.17 -28.22
CA GLU A 2 44.10 -24.72 -27.65
C GLU A 2 45.13 -23.60 -27.45
N HIS A 3 45.86 -23.51 -26.33
CA HIS A 3 46.14 -24.55 -25.31
C HIS A 3 45.73 -24.18 -23.88
N ASP A 4 45.59 -25.22 -23.05
CA ASP A 4 45.69 -25.21 -21.58
C ASP A 4 46.80 -26.20 -21.18
N MET A 5 47.53 -25.96 -20.07
CA MET A 5 48.50 -26.90 -19.48
C MET A 5 49.01 -26.48 -18.08
N SER A 6 48.51 -27.11 -17.00
CA SER A 6 49.30 -27.39 -15.79
C SER A 6 48.68 -28.51 -14.93
N GLU A 7 49.45 -29.57 -14.67
CA GLU A 7 49.19 -30.55 -13.58
C GLU A 7 49.69 -29.96 -12.23
N CYS A 8 49.78 -30.62 -11.05
CA CYS A 8 49.55 -32.00 -10.54
C CYS A 8 49.25 -31.86 -9.00
N VAL A 9 49.09 -32.82 -8.06
CA VAL A 9 49.34 -34.28 -7.92
C VAL A 9 48.18 -34.93 -7.10
N SER A 10 48.09 -36.26 -7.06
CA SER A 10 47.05 -37.04 -6.36
C SER A 10 47.27 -37.32 -4.85
N LYS A 11 46.13 -37.54 -4.16
CA LYS A 11 45.82 -38.50 -3.06
C LYS A 11 46.97 -39.28 -2.39
N LEU A 12 46.87 -39.44 -1.07
CA LEU A 12 47.16 -40.71 -0.38
C LEU A 12 46.30 -40.89 0.88
N SER A 13 46.14 -42.13 1.33
CA SER A 13 45.25 -42.57 2.42
C SER A 13 46.02 -43.41 3.44
N LEU A 14 45.59 -43.42 4.72
CA LEU A 14 45.92 -44.49 5.66
C LEU A 14 44.92 -44.58 6.82
N ARG A 15 44.51 -45.80 7.18
CA ARG A 15 43.77 -46.15 8.41
C ARG A 15 44.74 -46.69 9.47
N THR A 16 44.44 -46.46 10.75
CA THR A 16 44.86 -47.35 11.85
C THR A 16 43.74 -47.52 12.89
N HIS A 17 43.74 -48.64 13.61
CA HIS A 17 42.86 -48.92 14.75
C HIS A 17 43.68 -48.92 16.06
N GLY A 18 43.02 -48.65 17.19
CA GLY A 18 43.59 -48.83 18.53
C GLY A 18 42.50 -48.82 19.61
N GLN A 19 42.65 -49.64 20.66
CA GLN A 19 41.72 -49.76 21.80
C GLN A 19 42.45 -49.62 23.14
N THR A 20 41.67 -49.41 24.22
CA THR A 20 42.07 -49.45 25.65
C THR A 20 42.93 -48.25 26.11
N GLY A 21 42.94 -47.82 27.38
CA GLY A 21 42.26 -48.33 28.58
C GLY A 21 41.79 -47.19 29.53
N PRO A 22 41.39 -47.50 30.80
CA PRO A 22 40.54 -46.62 31.60
C PRO A 22 41.21 -45.86 32.76
N SER A 23 40.39 -45.04 33.44
CA SER A 23 40.53 -44.50 34.82
C SER A 23 41.16 -43.12 35.02
N PHE A 24 40.30 -42.10 35.22
CA PHE A 24 40.54 -40.96 36.14
C PHE A 24 39.24 -40.17 36.45
N ARG A 25 38.18 -40.86 36.91
CA ARG A 25 36.89 -40.24 37.31
C ARG A 25 36.78 -40.09 38.82
N LEU A 26 37.09 -38.91 39.38
CA LEU A 26 36.49 -38.48 40.66
C LEU A 26 36.45 -36.96 40.91
N VAL A 27 37.53 -36.22 40.56
CA VAL A 27 37.70 -34.81 40.99
C VAL A 27 36.79 -33.81 40.27
N THR A 28 36.46 -34.03 38.99
CA THR A 28 35.73 -33.04 38.15
C THR A 28 34.25 -32.83 38.47
N LYS A 29 33.65 -33.57 39.41
CA LYS A 29 32.22 -33.42 39.73
C LYS A 29 31.89 -32.19 40.58
N MET A 30 32.77 -31.74 41.47
CA MET A 30 32.44 -30.68 42.44
C MET A 30 32.46 -29.27 41.83
N SER A 31 33.36 -28.99 40.89
CA SER A 31 33.40 -27.69 40.19
C SER A 31 32.21 -27.49 39.24
N ALA A 32 31.77 -28.55 38.56
CA ALA A 32 30.65 -28.51 37.63
C ALA A 32 29.32 -28.13 38.31
N PHE A 33 29.05 -28.64 39.51
CA PHE A 33 27.84 -28.30 40.28
C PHE A 33 27.82 -26.82 40.69
N SER A 34 28.95 -26.27 41.13
CA SER A 34 29.07 -24.83 41.44
C SER A 34 28.79 -23.96 40.20
N ALA A 35 29.46 -24.24 39.08
CA ALA A 35 29.27 -23.49 37.84
C ALA A 35 27.84 -23.58 37.28
N ALA A 36 27.18 -24.74 37.41
CA ALA A 36 25.79 -24.92 37.01
C ALA A 36 24.82 -24.12 37.90
N MET A 37 25.00 -24.16 39.22
CA MET A 37 24.11 -23.44 40.15
C MET A 37 24.27 -21.92 40.02
N THR A 38 25.50 -21.41 39.85
CA THR A 38 25.75 -19.99 39.58
C THR A 38 25.18 -19.54 38.24
N ARG A 39 25.26 -20.37 37.18
CA ARG A 39 24.58 -20.07 35.90
C ARG A 39 23.07 -20.06 36.03
N PHE A 40 22.48 -21.00 36.78
CA PHE A 40 21.03 -21.03 37.00
C PHE A 40 20.57 -19.78 37.76
N LEU A 41 21.26 -19.42 38.85
CA LEU A 41 21.01 -18.19 39.61
C LEU A 41 21.13 -16.93 38.73
N LEU A 42 22.21 -16.81 37.94
CA LEU A 42 22.40 -15.69 37.01
C LEU A 42 21.29 -15.61 35.95
N LEU A 43 20.87 -16.73 35.37
CA LEU A 43 19.78 -16.76 34.40
C LEU A 43 18.44 -16.40 35.04
N THR A 44 18.14 -16.90 36.24
CA THR A 44 16.91 -16.50 36.97
C THR A 44 16.92 -15.02 37.34
N LEU A 45 18.07 -14.48 37.76
CA LEU A 45 18.22 -13.05 38.05
C LEU A 45 18.07 -12.21 36.78
N LEU A 46 18.64 -12.63 35.64
CA LEU A 46 18.42 -11.95 34.36
C LEU A 46 16.95 -11.99 33.95
N SER A 47 16.25 -13.13 34.08
CA SER A 47 14.84 -13.21 33.75
C SER A 47 13.97 -12.37 34.68
N PHE A 48 14.28 -12.32 35.99
CA PHE A 48 13.57 -11.42 36.91
C PHE A 48 13.86 -9.94 36.61
N LEU A 49 15.10 -9.58 36.22
CA LEU A 49 15.44 -8.21 35.84
C LEU A 49 14.77 -7.78 34.53
N LEU A 50 14.68 -8.68 33.54
CA LEU A 50 13.96 -8.47 32.29
C LEU A 50 12.45 -8.33 32.52
N LEU A 51 11.86 -9.22 33.33
CA LEU A 51 10.44 -9.16 33.68
C LEU A 51 10.11 -7.88 34.45
N ALA A 52 10.98 -7.48 35.39
CA ALA A 52 10.86 -6.20 36.10
C ALA A 52 10.95 -4.99 35.14
N CYS A 53 11.87 -5.03 34.17
CA CYS A 53 12.01 -3.98 33.16
C CYS A 53 10.71 -3.78 32.34
N VAL A 54 10.09 -4.88 31.90
CA VAL A 54 8.79 -4.85 31.21
C VAL A 54 7.69 -4.25 32.10
N THR A 55 7.65 -4.56 33.40
CA THR A 55 6.65 -3.99 34.32
C THR A 55 6.87 -2.54 34.72
N VAL A 56 8.08 -1.98 34.52
CA VAL A 56 8.40 -0.57 34.87
C VAL A 56 8.15 0.38 33.70
N PHE A 57 8.17 -0.13 32.46
CA PHE A 57 7.86 0.62 31.24
C PHE A 57 6.62 0.04 30.53
N GLY A 58 5.53 -0.10 31.27
CA GLY A 58 4.21 -0.35 30.68
C GLY A 58 3.82 0.80 29.74
N ALA A 59 3.43 0.47 28.51
CA ALA A 59 2.74 1.42 27.64
C ALA A 59 1.40 1.83 28.28
N PRO A 60 0.87 3.03 28.00
CA PRO A 60 -0.44 3.44 28.53
C PRO A 60 -1.51 2.41 28.12
N GLU A 61 -2.14 1.81 29.12
CA GLU A 61 -3.00 0.61 28.97
C GLU A 61 -4.40 0.94 28.45
N ALA A 62 -4.72 2.23 28.32
CA ALA A 62 -5.89 2.79 27.67
C ALA A 62 -5.61 4.22 27.18
N ASP A 63 -6.44 4.70 26.25
CA ASP A 63 -6.44 6.10 25.81
C ASP A 63 -6.83 7.06 26.95
N GLN A 64 -6.22 8.24 26.96
CA GLN A 64 -6.37 9.27 28.00
C GLN A 64 -7.44 10.32 27.69
N HIS A 65 -8.14 10.20 26.55
CA HIS A 65 -9.20 11.12 26.16
C HIS A 65 -10.35 10.39 25.44
N GLU A 66 -11.60 10.72 25.77
CA GLU A 66 -12.80 10.06 25.23
C GLU A 66 -12.93 10.15 23.70
N MET A 67 -12.44 11.25 23.12
CA MET A 67 -12.43 11.49 21.66
C MET A 67 -11.30 10.78 20.91
N CYS A 68 -10.44 9.99 21.57
CA CYS A 68 -9.27 9.40 20.92
C CYS A 68 -9.59 8.51 19.71
N SER A 69 -10.72 7.77 19.74
CA SER A 69 -11.19 7.02 18.56
C SER A 69 -11.54 7.99 17.43
N GLU A 70 -12.44 8.96 17.66
CA GLU A 70 -12.87 9.93 16.63
C GLU A 70 -11.69 10.75 16.05
N TRP A 71 -10.66 11.03 16.86
CA TRP A 71 -9.44 11.67 16.42
C TRP A 71 -8.51 10.75 15.62
N ALA A 72 -8.38 9.48 16.02
CA ALA A 72 -7.64 8.48 15.25
C ALA A 72 -8.33 8.17 13.91
N ASP A 73 -9.66 8.00 13.93
CA ASP A 73 -10.52 7.81 12.76
C ASP A 73 -10.41 8.99 11.78
N ARG A 74 -10.30 10.23 12.28
CA ARG A 74 -10.03 11.43 11.47
C ARG A 74 -8.57 11.60 11.04
N GLY A 75 -7.66 10.80 11.58
CA GLY A 75 -6.26 10.79 11.18
C GLY A 75 -5.33 11.77 11.91
N GLU A 76 -5.67 12.15 13.14
CA GLU A 76 -4.77 12.88 14.03
C GLU A 76 -3.52 12.04 14.37
N CYS A 77 -3.56 10.71 14.27
CA CYS A 77 -2.38 9.84 14.50
C CYS A 77 -1.20 10.20 13.59
N ASP A 78 -1.46 10.53 12.32
CA ASP A 78 -0.45 10.99 11.36
C ASP A 78 -0.24 12.52 11.40
N SER A 79 -1.32 13.27 11.65
CA SER A 79 -1.33 14.73 11.56
C SER A 79 -0.78 15.42 12.82
N ASN A 80 -0.88 14.74 13.97
CA ASN A 80 -0.53 15.21 15.31
C ASN A 80 0.08 14.06 16.16
N PRO A 81 1.11 13.35 15.66
CA PRO A 81 1.65 12.15 16.30
C PRO A 81 2.20 12.43 17.71
N GLY A 82 2.74 13.63 17.95
CA GLY A 82 3.28 14.01 19.25
C GLY A 82 2.25 14.03 20.38
N TYR A 83 1.00 14.44 20.09
CA TYR A 83 -0.10 14.35 21.05
C TYR A 83 -0.69 12.93 21.07
N MET A 84 -0.96 12.38 19.89
CA MET A 84 -1.73 11.14 19.76
C MET A 84 -0.96 9.90 20.23
N LEU A 85 0.36 9.80 20.05
CA LEU A 85 1.17 8.69 20.58
C LEU A 85 1.31 8.70 22.11
N ILE A 86 0.98 9.81 22.77
CA ILE A 86 1.01 9.95 24.24
C ILE A 86 -0.39 9.75 24.83
N ASN A 87 -1.40 10.37 24.23
CA ASN A 87 -2.75 10.45 24.80
C ASN A 87 -3.74 9.44 24.17
N CYS A 88 -3.48 8.96 22.95
CA CYS A 88 -4.40 8.15 22.14
C CYS A 88 -3.70 6.92 21.53
N ALA A 89 -2.75 6.34 22.27
CA ALA A 89 -1.90 5.25 21.78
C ALA A 89 -2.68 3.96 21.46
N THR A 90 -3.76 3.66 22.17
CA THR A 90 -4.61 2.49 21.92
C THR A 90 -5.42 2.70 20.64
N SER A 91 -6.05 3.86 20.46
CA SER A 91 -6.78 4.20 19.24
C SER A 91 -5.87 4.24 18.01
N CYS A 92 -4.67 4.81 18.10
CA CYS A 92 -3.73 4.81 16.97
C CYS A 92 -3.16 3.42 16.65
N ALA A 93 -2.93 2.57 17.66
CA ALA A 93 -2.56 1.17 17.42
C ALA A 93 -3.72 0.38 16.78
N ALA A 94 -4.97 0.66 17.17
CA ALA A 94 -6.15 0.08 16.53
C ALA A 94 -6.23 0.47 15.05
N VAL A 95 -6.10 1.76 14.70
CA VAL A 95 -6.04 2.22 13.30
C VAL A 95 -4.88 1.57 12.53
N SER A 96 -3.70 1.46 13.13
CA SER A 96 -2.56 0.74 12.52
C SER A 96 -2.80 -0.76 12.32
N SER A 97 -3.76 -1.36 13.03
CA SER A 97 -4.20 -2.76 12.85
C SER A 97 -5.43 -2.91 11.94
N GLN A 98 -6.12 -1.81 11.66
CA GLN A 98 -7.21 -1.68 10.68
C GLN A 98 -6.72 -1.19 9.31
N GLN A 99 -5.42 -0.91 9.19
CA GLN A 99 -4.81 -0.56 7.90
C GLN A 99 -4.82 -1.79 7.00
N GLU A 100 -5.84 -1.87 6.14
CA GLU A 100 -6.04 -2.96 5.18
C GLU A 100 -4.73 -3.25 4.44
N THR A 101 -4.40 -4.53 4.30
CA THR A 101 -3.30 -4.97 3.45
C THR A 101 -3.59 -4.48 2.03
N ILE A 102 -2.75 -3.58 1.51
CA ILE A 102 -2.86 -3.06 0.15
C ILE A 102 -3.07 -4.24 -0.80
N ALA A 103 -4.16 -4.24 -1.56
CA ALA A 103 -4.55 -5.35 -2.41
C ALA A 103 -3.43 -5.73 -3.40
N ASP A 104 -3.31 -7.03 -3.69
CA ASP A 104 -2.29 -7.53 -4.61
C ASP A 104 -2.56 -7.07 -6.06
N SER A 105 -3.83 -7.01 -6.47
CA SER A 105 -4.27 -6.45 -7.76
C SER A 105 -5.25 -5.27 -7.59
N PHE A 106 -5.27 -4.39 -8.60
CA PHE A 106 -6.29 -3.36 -8.75
C PHE A 106 -7.70 -3.95 -8.90
N TYR A 107 -7.80 -5.15 -9.47
CA TYR A 107 -9.07 -5.80 -9.79
C TYR A 107 -9.70 -6.55 -8.60
N ASP A 108 -8.96 -6.74 -7.50
CA ASP A 108 -9.50 -7.23 -6.22
C ASP A 108 -10.27 -6.14 -5.45
N LEU A 109 -10.09 -4.88 -5.85
CA LEU A 109 -10.71 -3.71 -5.20
C LEU A 109 -12.18 -3.54 -5.58
N SER A 110 -12.85 -2.68 -4.82
CA SER A 110 -14.15 -2.13 -5.19
C SER A 110 -14.30 -0.69 -4.69
N ALA A 111 -15.27 0.03 -5.25
CA ALA A 111 -15.70 1.34 -4.77
C ALA A 111 -17.18 1.57 -5.14
N ASN A 112 -17.86 2.47 -4.46
CA ASN A 112 -19.21 2.87 -4.87
C ASN A 112 -19.15 3.77 -6.11
N ASP A 113 -20.13 3.64 -7.01
CA ASP A 113 -20.45 4.68 -7.98
C ASP A 113 -21.15 5.88 -7.31
N ILE A 114 -21.32 6.98 -8.03
CA ILE A 114 -21.97 8.21 -7.51
C ILE A 114 -23.45 8.05 -7.15
N LEU A 115 -24.06 6.89 -7.43
CA LEU A 115 -25.43 6.51 -7.04
C LEU A 115 -25.45 5.58 -5.81
N GLY A 116 -24.29 5.16 -5.32
CA GLY A 116 -24.14 4.25 -4.17
C GLY A 116 -24.13 2.76 -4.52
N ASN A 117 -24.03 2.39 -5.81
CA ASN A 117 -23.88 0.98 -6.20
C ASN A 117 -22.44 0.53 -6.02
N LEU A 118 -22.20 -0.61 -5.36
CA LEU A 118 -20.86 -1.17 -5.24
C LEU A 118 -20.36 -1.71 -6.58
N ILE A 119 -19.26 -1.15 -7.08
CA ILE A 119 -18.60 -1.52 -8.34
C ILE A 119 -17.37 -2.38 -8.00
N PRO A 120 -17.41 -3.72 -8.20
CA PRO A 120 -16.21 -4.55 -8.13
C PRO A 120 -15.32 -4.29 -9.34
N PHE A 121 -14.02 -4.06 -9.12
CA PHE A 121 -13.11 -3.64 -10.18
C PHE A 121 -12.69 -4.78 -11.11
N SER A 122 -12.95 -6.03 -10.74
CA SER A 122 -12.84 -7.20 -11.61
C SER A 122 -13.66 -7.12 -12.90
N GLN A 123 -14.68 -6.24 -12.98
CA GLN A 123 -15.39 -5.94 -14.24
C GLN A 123 -14.57 -5.09 -15.23
N PHE A 124 -13.40 -4.61 -14.81
CA PHE A 124 -12.46 -3.84 -15.61
C PHE A 124 -11.19 -4.63 -15.98
N ALA A 125 -11.11 -5.92 -15.63
CA ALA A 125 -10.07 -6.81 -16.15
C ALA A 125 -10.19 -6.92 -17.67
N GLY A 126 -9.05 -6.92 -18.37
CA GLY A 126 -9.01 -6.79 -19.83
C GLY A 126 -9.36 -5.38 -20.32
N LYS A 127 -9.24 -4.34 -19.47
CA LYS A 127 -9.38 -2.93 -19.87
C LYS A 127 -8.25 -2.06 -19.35
N VAL A 128 -7.83 -1.08 -20.15
CA VAL A 128 -7.06 0.06 -19.63
C VAL A 128 -7.99 0.92 -18.77
N VAL A 129 -7.62 1.19 -17.52
CA VAL A 129 -8.40 2.03 -16.61
C VAL A 129 -7.68 3.33 -16.35
N VAL A 130 -8.34 4.46 -16.63
CA VAL A 130 -7.85 5.81 -16.30
C VAL A 130 -8.63 6.33 -15.10
N MET A 131 -7.94 6.80 -14.05
CA MET A 131 -8.62 7.40 -12.89
C MET A 131 -7.97 8.69 -12.39
N THR A 132 -8.80 9.62 -11.89
CA THR A 132 -8.35 10.90 -11.30
C THR A 132 -9.34 11.44 -10.27
N ASN A 133 -8.88 12.36 -9.43
CA ASN A 133 -9.71 13.04 -8.44
C ASN A 133 -10.24 14.36 -9.01
N VAL A 134 -11.57 14.52 -9.00
CA VAL A 134 -12.28 15.63 -9.64
C VAL A 134 -12.96 16.55 -8.64
N ALA A 135 -13.25 17.78 -9.10
CA ALA A 135 -14.00 18.78 -8.35
C ALA A 135 -14.78 19.71 -9.30
N SER A 136 -15.94 20.20 -8.87
CA SER A 136 -16.84 21.05 -9.67
C SER A 136 -16.53 22.56 -9.56
N TYR A 137 -15.79 22.98 -8.52
CA TYR A 137 -15.48 24.40 -8.25
C TYR A 137 -13.98 24.70 -8.27
N CYS A 138 -13.21 24.00 -9.11
CA CYS A 138 -11.78 24.24 -9.31
C CYS A 138 -11.52 25.12 -10.54
N GLY A 139 -10.41 25.87 -10.55
CA GLY A 139 -9.94 26.59 -11.75
C GLY A 139 -9.60 25.65 -12.92
N TYR A 140 -9.28 24.39 -12.63
CA TYR A 140 -8.98 23.34 -13.61
C TYR A 140 -10.22 22.58 -14.11
N THR A 141 -11.38 22.76 -13.47
CA THR A 141 -12.60 22.00 -13.78
C THR A 141 -12.98 22.09 -15.27
N GLU A 142 -12.87 23.27 -15.88
CA GLU A 142 -13.32 23.48 -17.27
C GLU A 142 -12.41 22.81 -18.30
N SER A 143 -11.08 22.90 -18.16
CA SER A 143 -10.15 22.24 -19.11
C SER A 143 -10.16 20.73 -18.92
N HIS A 144 -10.11 20.25 -17.68
CA HIS A 144 -9.96 18.82 -17.42
C HIS A 144 -11.24 18.01 -17.63
N TYR A 145 -12.45 18.52 -17.32
CA TYR A 145 -13.68 17.82 -17.73
C TYR A 145 -13.83 17.80 -19.26
N ARG A 146 -13.53 18.91 -19.95
CA ARG A 146 -13.57 18.95 -21.43
C ARG A 146 -12.57 17.97 -22.04
N GLY A 147 -11.34 17.92 -21.52
CA GLY A 147 -10.31 16.99 -21.97
C GLY A 147 -10.67 15.53 -21.70
N LEU A 148 -11.28 15.23 -20.55
CA LEU A 148 -11.76 13.89 -20.22
C LEU A 148 -12.90 13.43 -21.13
N VAL A 149 -13.84 14.32 -21.45
CA VAL A 149 -14.92 14.04 -22.42
C VAL A 149 -14.34 13.84 -23.82
N GLN A 150 -13.38 14.67 -24.25
CA GLN A 150 -12.69 14.49 -25.52
C GLN A 150 -11.92 13.16 -25.60
N LEU A 151 -11.28 12.74 -24.51
CA LEU A 151 -10.60 11.45 -24.43
C LEU A 151 -11.62 10.31 -24.53
N TRP A 152 -12.72 10.40 -23.78
CA TRP A 152 -13.81 9.43 -23.79
C TRP A 152 -14.41 9.23 -25.19
N GLU A 153 -14.69 10.30 -25.94
CA GLU A 153 -15.21 10.19 -27.31
C GLU A 153 -14.29 9.40 -28.25
N VAL A 154 -12.98 9.37 -27.99
CA VAL A 154 -11.99 8.59 -28.77
C VAL A 154 -11.85 7.16 -28.28
N VAL A 155 -11.96 6.90 -26.97
CA VAL A 155 -11.67 5.58 -26.37
C VAL A 155 -12.91 4.74 -26.01
N LYS A 156 -14.13 5.30 -25.99
CA LYS A 156 -15.35 4.61 -25.49
C LYS A 156 -15.86 3.42 -26.32
N HIS A 157 -15.20 3.11 -27.44
CA HIS A 157 -15.46 1.92 -28.26
C HIS A 157 -14.30 0.90 -28.23
N GLN A 158 -13.27 1.18 -27.42
CA GLN A 158 -12.12 0.32 -27.12
C GLN A 158 -12.30 -0.25 -25.69
N PRO A 159 -11.53 -1.27 -25.26
CA PRO A 159 -11.64 -1.80 -23.90
C PRO A 159 -10.96 -0.84 -22.89
N VAL A 160 -11.63 0.27 -22.60
CA VAL A 160 -11.16 1.35 -21.74
C VAL A 160 -12.27 1.77 -20.77
N GLU A 161 -11.90 2.15 -19.55
CA GLU A 161 -12.82 2.72 -18.55
C GLU A 161 -12.20 3.99 -17.95
N ILE A 162 -12.99 5.07 -17.79
CA ILE A 162 -12.57 6.27 -17.07
C ILE A 162 -13.36 6.35 -15.75
N LEU A 163 -12.64 6.40 -14.63
CA LEU A 163 -13.17 6.49 -13.26
C LEU A 163 -12.86 7.87 -12.65
N ALA A 164 -13.84 8.75 -12.57
CA ALA A 164 -13.71 10.07 -11.97
C ALA A 164 -14.19 10.04 -10.51
N PHE A 165 -13.29 10.33 -9.56
CA PHE A 165 -13.56 10.30 -8.11
C PHE A 165 -13.72 11.72 -7.55
N PRO A 166 -14.94 12.18 -7.20
CA PRO A 166 -15.13 13.47 -6.56
C PRO A 166 -14.36 13.54 -5.23
N CYS A 167 -13.67 14.66 -4.95
CA CYS A 167 -12.90 14.82 -3.71
C CYS A 167 -12.95 16.25 -3.16
N ASN A 168 -13.36 16.41 -1.89
CA ASN A 168 -13.52 17.73 -1.27
C ASN A 168 -12.29 18.21 -0.47
N GLN A 169 -11.20 17.43 -0.41
CA GLN A 169 -10.03 17.76 0.41
C GLN A 169 -9.26 19.00 -0.08
N PHE A 170 -9.43 19.39 -1.34
CA PHE A 170 -8.68 20.48 -1.98
C PHE A 170 -9.53 21.76 -2.05
N GLY A 171 -9.27 22.68 -1.13
CA GLY A 171 -9.94 23.99 -1.08
C GLY A 171 -11.46 23.96 -0.88
N GLN A 172 -12.01 22.82 -0.43
CA GLN A 172 -13.46 22.54 -0.37
C GLN A 172 -14.18 22.75 -1.71
N GLN A 173 -13.53 22.40 -2.82
CA GLN A 173 -14.02 22.61 -4.18
C GLN A 173 -15.00 21.53 -4.69
N GLU A 174 -15.40 20.57 -3.84
CA GLU A 174 -16.45 19.59 -4.13
C GLU A 174 -17.44 19.42 -2.94
N PRO A 175 -18.09 20.52 -2.49
CA PRO A 175 -18.88 20.53 -1.26
C PRO A 175 -20.26 19.87 -1.42
N LYS A 176 -20.68 19.58 -2.65
CA LYS A 176 -22.04 19.19 -3.03
C LYS A 176 -22.38 17.73 -2.74
N SER A 177 -23.67 17.40 -2.78
CA SER A 177 -24.15 16.01 -2.66
C SER A 177 -23.88 15.20 -3.94
N PRO A 178 -23.78 13.86 -3.88
CA PRO A 178 -23.55 13.02 -5.07
C PRO A 178 -24.54 13.27 -6.23
N PRO A 179 -25.86 13.46 -6.01
CA PRO A 179 -26.80 13.79 -7.10
C PRO A 179 -26.53 15.15 -7.77
N GLU A 180 -26.09 16.16 -7.01
CA GLU A 180 -25.70 17.47 -7.57
C GLU A 180 -24.39 17.38 -8.36
N ILE A 181 -23.43 16.57 -7.90
CA ILE A 181 -22.16 16.34 -8.59
C ILE A 181 -22.39 15.55 -9.89
N LEU A 182 -23.25 14.52 -9.87
CA LEU A 182 -23.66 13.80 -11.08
C LEU A 182 -24.34 14.76 -12.06
N GLN A 183 -25.29 15.58 -11.60
CA GLN A 183 -25.93 16.58 -12.46
C GLN A 183 -24.91 17.58 -13.06
N PHE A 184 -23.90 18.00 -12.28
CA PHE A 184 -22.83 18.84 -12.79
C PHE A 184 -22.02 18.12 -13.89
N ALA A 185 -21.60 16.88 -13.66
CA ALA A 185 -20.85 16.07 -14.62
C ALA A 185 -21.65 15.79 -15.91
N THR A 186 -22.93 15.41 -15.81
CA THR A 186 -23.82 15.25 -16.97
C THR A 186 -23.95 16.56 -17.77
N ASN A 187 -24.05 17.71 -17.09
CA ASN A 187 -24.06 19.03 -17.75
C ASN A 187 -22.71 19.41 -18.41
N LYS A 188 -21.62 18.67 -18.14
CA LYS A 188 -20.34 18.77 -18.85
C LYS A 188 -20.20 17.77 -20.01
N GLY A 189 -21.18 16.91 -20.25
CA GLY A 189 -21.12 15.85 -21.26
C GLY A 189 -20.41 14.58 -20.80
N VAL A 190 -20.33 14.33 -19.49
CA VAL A 190 -19.71 13.11 -18.96
C VAL A 190 -20.62 11.91 -19.21
N GLU A 191 -20.15 11.00 -20.07
CA GLU A 191 -20.71 9.65 -20.29
C GLU A 191 -19.90 8.54 -19.60
N PHE A 192 -18.71 8.85 -19.08
CA PHE A 192 -17.88 7.92 -18.30
C PHE A 192 -18.28 7.85 -16.82
N ARG A 193 -17.65 6.95 -16.05
CA ARG A 193 -18.09 6.61 -14.70
C ARG A 193 -17.69 7.66 -13.68
N MET A 194 -18.71 8.30 -13.11
CA MET A 194 -18.60 9.08 -11.88
C MET A 194 -18.70 8.14 -10.67
N MET A 195 -17.68 8.18 -9.81
CA MET A 195 -17.58 7.41 -8.59
C MET A 195 -18.15 8.19 -7.39
N ASP A 196 -18.34 7.53 -6.24
CA ASP A 196 -18.74 8.22 -5.01
C ASP A 196 -17.65 9.18 -4.50
N LYS A 197 -18.04 10.15 -3.67
CA LYS A 197 -17.15 11.19 -3.17
C LYS A 197 -16.26 10.65 -2.05
N ILE A 198 -14.96 10.55 -2.32
CA ILE A 198 -13.98 9.93 -1.43
C ILE A 198 -12.90 10.91 -0.94
N GLN A 199 -12.02 10.40 -0.08
CA GLN A 199 -10.78 11.05 0.32
C GLN A 199 -9.58 10.31 -0.30
N VAL A 200 -8.54 11.06 -0.65
CA VAL A 200 -7.37 10.59 -1.43
C VAL A 200 -6.04 10.80 -0.68
N ASN A 201 -6.09 11.47 0.46
CA ASN A 201 -4.97 11.72 1.38
C ASN A 201 -5.42 11.59 2.84
N GLY A 202 -4.44 11.39 3.74
CA GLY A 202 -4.67 11.19 5.18
C GLY A 202 -5.20 9.79 5.52
N PRO A 203 -5.33 9.44 6.81
CA PRO A 203 -5.80 8.12 7.25
C PRO A 203 -7.18 7.68 6.71
N GLN A 204 -8.05 8.61 6.33
CA GLN A 204 -9.33 8.29 5.65
C GLN A 204 -9.18 8.11 4.11
N THR A 205 -7.97 7.95 3.57
CA THR A 205 -7.74 7.66 2.13
C THR A 205 -8.47 6.37 1.74
N HIS A 206 -9.32 6.44 0.72
CA HIS A 206 -10.04 5.27 0.20
C HIS A 206 -9.05 4.18 -0.29
N PRO A 207 -9.28 2.87 -0.05
CA PRO A 207 -8.34 1.80 -0.38
C PRO A 207 -7.81 1.82 -1.83
N VAL A 208 -8.67 2.16 -2.79
CA VAL A 208 -8.29 2.39 -4.20
C VAL A 208 -7.18 3.43 -4.36
N TYR A 209 -7.27 4.56 -3.64
CA TYR A 209 -6.22 5.57 -3.64
C TYR A 209 -4.99 5.14 -2.84
N GLN A 210 -5.14 4.32 -1.79
CA GLN A 210 -3.98 3.73 -1.11
C GLN A 210 -3.19 2.83 -2.07
N TYR A 211 -3.87 1.96 -2.83
CA TYR A 211 -3.27 1.05 -3.81
C TYR A 211 -2.50 1.79 -4.91
N VAL A 212 -3.13 2.72 -5.64
CA VAL A 212 -2.42 3.38 -6.77
C VAL A 212 -1.27 4.26 -6.27
N LYS A 213 -1.40 4.89 -5.09
CA LYS A 213 -0.32 5.64 -4.44
C LYS A 213 0.84 4.75 -3.98
N HIS A 214 0.55 3.54 -3.50
CA HIS A 214 1.55 2.53 -3.15
C HIS A 214 2.30 2.05 -4.40
N ARG A 215 1.59 1.58 -5.44
CA ARG A 215 2.18 1.02 -6.66
C ARG A 215 3.02 2.02 -7.45
N THR A 216 2.67 3.31 -7.41
CA THR A 216 3.38 4.39 -8.14
C THR A 216 4.37 5.19 -7.28
N GLY A 217 4.38 5.00 -5.96
CA GLY A 217 5.16 5.81 -5.02
C GLY A 217 4.63 7.25 -4.79
N VAL A 218 3.46 7.62 -5.34
CA VAL A 218 2.85 8.95 -5.16
C VAL A 218 2.36 9.13 -3.72
N LYS A 219 3.19 9.75 -2.87
CA LYS A 219 2.92 9.90 -1.42
C LYS A 219 1.64 10.70 -1.11
N THR A 220 1.40 11.78 -1.85
CA THR A 220 0.31 12.73 -1.59
C THR A 220 -0.21 13.29 -2.91
N ILE A 221 -1.53 13.23 -3.12
CA ILE A 221 -2.18 13.95 -4.23
C ILE A 221 -2.17 15.44 -3.88
N THR A 222 -1.65 16.30 -4.73
CA THR A 222 -1.42 17.72 -4.37
C THR A 222 -2.62 18.63 -4.61
N TRP A 223 -3.49 18.31 -5.57
CA TRP A 223 -4.64 19.14 -5.95
C TRP A 223 -5.72 18.36 -6.70
N ASN A 224 -6.84 19.02 -7.02
CA ASN A 224 -7.84 18.54 -7.97
C ASN A 224 -7.23 18.37 -9.37
N PHE A 225 -7.52 17.26 -10.04
CA PHE A 225 -6.97 16.88 -11.35
C PHE A 225 -5.43 16.85 -11.43
N ALA A 226 -4.73 16.84 -10.30
CA ALA A 226 -3.26 16.95 -10.27
C ALA A 226 -2.54 15.73 -10.85
N THR A 227 -3.13 14.55 -10.70
CA THR A 227 -2.57 13.26 -11.09
C THR A 227 -3.65 12.40 -11.74
N TYR A 228 -3.29 11.79 -12.86
CA TYR A 228 -4.03 10.73 -13.54
C TYR A 228 -3.28 9.43 -13.33
N PHE A 229 -3.97 8.40 -12.84
CA PHE A 229 -3.43 7.05 -12.80
C PHE A 229 -3.95 6.28 -14.00
N VAL A 230 -3.08 5.49 -14.63
CA VAL A 230 -3.44 4.56 -15.69
C VAL A 230 -3.03 3.15 -15.27
N ILE A 231 -3.96 2.21 -15.40
CA ILE A 231 -3.78 0.79 -15.08
C ILE A 231 -3.94 0.00 -16.38
N GLY A 232 -2.99 -0.90 -16.69
CA GLY A 232 -3.06 -1.75 -17.89
C GLY A 232 -4.06 -2.91 -17.76
N PRO A 233 -4.38 -3.61 -18.87
CA PRO A 233 -5.47 -4.61 -18.93
C PRO A 233 -5.35 -5.80 -17.96
N ASP A 234 -4.14 -6.12 -17.52
CA ASP A 234 -3.84 -7.21 -16.58
C ASP A 234 -3.70 -6.74 -15.11
N GLY A 235 -3.69 -5.42 -14.88
CA GLY A 235 -3.47 -4.81 -13.56
C GLY A 235 -2.01 -4.81 -13.08
N SER A 236 -1.05 -5.28 -13.89
CA SER A 236 0.38 -5.28 -13.53
C SER A 236 0.95 -3.87 -13.60
N SER A 237 0.76 -3.18 -14.73
CA SER A 237 1.18 -1.79 -14.91
C SER A 237 0.22 -0.84 -14.19
N VAL A 238 0.79 0.06 -13.39
CA VAL A 238 0.08 1.14 -12.69
C VAL A 238 0.99 2.36 -12.73
N GLU A 239 0.68 3.34 -13.56
CA GLU A 239 1.48 4.56 -13.75
C GLU A 239 0.74 5.82 -13.29
N ALA A 240 1.49 6.90 -13.05
CA ALA A 240 0.98 8.16 -12.51
C ALA A 240 1.50 9.37 -13.30
N TYR A 241 0.63 10.01 -14.08
CA TYR A 241 0.93 11.18 -14.87
C TYR A 241 0.41 12.44 -14.17
N SER A 242 1.30 13.34 -13.79
CA SER A 242 0.95 14.55 -13.04
C SER A 242 1.23 15.82 -13.82
N GLY A 243 0.33 16.81 -13.72
CA GLY A 243 0.43 18.06 -14.48
C GLY A 243 0.19 17.91 -15.99
N VAL A 244 -0.54 16.87 -16.41
CA VAL A 244 -0.91 16.60 -17.81
C VAL A 244 -2.36 17.00 -18.10
N GLU A 245 -2.63 17.43 -19.33
CA GLU A 245 -4.00 17.55 -19.86
C GLU A 245 -4.51 16.15 -20.28
N PRO A 246 -5.80 15.81 -20.11
CA PRO A 246 -6.28 14.43 -20.27
C PRO A 246 -6.01 13.79 -21.64
N MET A 247 -6.07 14.58 -22.72
CA MET A 247 -5.78 14.08 -24.08
C MET A 247 -4.33 13.59 -24.26
N ALA A 248 -3.39 13.99 -23.40
CA ALA A 248 -2.02 13.48 -23.43
C ALA A 248 -1.93 12.00 -22.99
N LEU A 249 -3.00 11.44 -22.42
CA LEU A 249 -3.09 10.02 -22.06
C LEU A 249 -3.44 9.12 -23.24
N GLN A 250 -3.98 9.66 -24.35
CA GLN A 250 -4.41 8.81 -25.49
C GLN A 250 -3.26 7.94 -26.03
N PRO A 251 -2.04 8.46 -26.32
CA PRO A 251 -0.96 7.61 -26.84
C PRO A 251 -0.45 6.55 -25.84
N ILE A 252 -0.68 6.74 -24.54
CA ILE A 252 -0.34 5.77 -23.50
C ILE A 252 -1.38 4.64 -23.50
N ILE A 253 -2.66 4.97 -23.62
CA ILE A 253 -3.75 4.01 -23.76
C ILE A 253 -3.59 3.21 -25.05
N ASP A 254 -3.30 3.88 -26.17
CA ASP A 254 -3.09 3.26 -27.48
C ASP A 254 -1.92 2.24 -27.44
N VAL A 255 -0.86 2.50 -26.67
CA VAL A 255 0.25 1.55 -26.44
C VAL A 255 -0.20 0.37 -25.57
N LEU A 256 -0.80 0.61 -24.40
CA LEU A 256 -1.24 -0.44 -23.48
C LEU A 256 -2.27 -1.40 -24.09
N LEU A 257 -3.09 -0.93 -25.03
CA LEU A 257 -4.00 -1.75 -25.81
C LEU A 257 -3.28 -2.63 -26.85
N SER A 258 -2.19 -2.13 -27.44
CA SER A 258 -1.41 -2.87 -28.45
C SER A 258 -0.48 -3.95 -27.87
N GLU A 259 -0.06 -3.80 -26.61
CA GLU A 259 0.79 -4.81 -25.95
C GLU A 259 -0.01 -6.08 -25.60
N ASP A 260 -1.27 -5.92 -25.17
CA ASP A 260 -2.20 -7.01 -24.83
C ASP A 260 -2.46 -7.94 -26.02
N GLU A 261 -2.69 -7.38 -27.23
CA GLU A 261 -2.86 -8.14 -28.48
C GLU A 261 -1.64 -9.02 -28.84
N THR A 262 -0.45 -8.73 -28.31
CA THR A 262 0.77 -9.54 -28.55
C THR A 262 1.01 -10.62 -27.50
N GLY A 263 0.20 -10.67 -26.43
CA GLY A 263 0.37 -11.60 -25.32
C GLY A 263 -0.14 -13.03 -25.57
N GLU A 264 -1.05 -13.24 -26.52
CA GLU A 264 -1.74 -14.53 -26.73
C GLU A 264 -1.08 -15.52 -27.73
N GLU A 265 -0.02 -15.14 -28.45
CA GLU A 265 0.65 -16.03 -29.44
C GLU A 265 1.82 -16.88 -28.85
N PHE A 266 1.54 -17.87 -27.97
CA PHE A 266 2.49 -18.99 -27.69
C PHE A 266 1.83 -20.33 -27.32
#